data_AF-A0A7J9L2A8-F1
#
_entry.id   AF-A0A7J9L2A8-F1
#
_cell.length_a   1.000
_cell.length_b   1.000
_cell.length_c   1.000
_cell.angle_alpha   90.00
_cell.angle_beta   90.00
_cell.angle_gamma   90.00
#
_symmetry.space_group_name_H-M   'P 1'
#
loop_
_entity.id
_entity.type
_entity.pdbx_description
1 polymer ?
#
loop_
_entity_poly.entity_id
_entity_poly.type
_entity_poly.pdbx_seq_one_letter_code
_entity_poly.pdbx_strand_id
1 'polypeptide(L)'
;MKKKRVLTIFEYKYLGIFMCVFGAIIFLFLGSVKGFSTKSEPCTYSQGNTCKPALANAFFSTIAFLLGALTSVLSGYLGMKIATYANARTTLEARKGVGKAFITAFRSGAVMGFLLAANGLLVLYASINLFKLYYGDDWEGLYESITGYGLGGSSMALFGRVGGGIYTKAADVGADLVGYCR
;
A
#
# COMPACT_ATOMS: atom_id res chain seq x y z
N MET A 1 24.56 5.28 0.35
CA MET A 1 23.38 5.29 -0.56
C MET A 1 23.10 3.97 -1.28
N LYS A 2 24.11 3.22 -1.74
CA LYS A 2 23.93 1.88 -2.37
C LYS A 2 23.29 0.84 -1.43
N LYS A 3 23.69 0.79 -0.14
CA LYS A 3 23.22 -0.21 0.85
C LYS A 3 21.72 -0.13 1.20
N LYS A 4 21.16 1.09 1.35
CA LYS A 4 19.71 1.28 1.61
C LYS A 4 18.83 0.87 0.42
N ARG A 5 19.30 1.09 -0.81
CA ARG A 5 18.58 0.72 -2.04
C ARG A 5 18.50 -0.80 -2.24
N VAL A 6 19.55 -1.52 -1.86
CA VAL A 6 19.60 -2.99 -1.95
C VAL A 6 18.64 -3.63 -0.95
N LEU A 7 18.55 -3.11 0.28
CA LEU A 7 17.62 -3.61 1.30
C LEU A 7 16.17 -3.51 0.84
N THR A 8 15.77 -2.38 0.26
CA THR A 8 14.39 -2.20 -0.23
C THR A 8 14.06 -3.18 -1.36
N ILE A 9 15.00 -3.47 -2.25
CA ILE A 9 14.79 -4.44 -3.36
C ILE A 9 14.57 -5.86 -2.82
N PHE A 10 15.30 -6.27 -1.78
CA PHE A 10 15.06 -7.57 -1.14
C PHE A 10 13.71 -7.61 -0.44
N GLU A 11 13.37 -6.58 0.32
CA GLU A 11 12.08 -6.45 1.00
C GLU A 11 10.91 -6.52 0.00
N TYR A 12 11.01 -5.79 -1.12
CA TYR A 12 10.01 -5.82 -2.20
C TYR A 12 9.88 -7.19 -2.87
N LYS A 13 10.96 -7.98 -2.94
CA LYS A 13 10.89 -9.34 -3.50
C LYS A 13 10.07 -10.28 -2.61
N TYR A 14 10.27 -10.22 -1.30
CA TYR A 14 9.49 -11.01 -0.34
C TYR A 14 8.04 -10.51 -0.21
N LEU A 15 7.85 -9.19 -0.17
CA LEU A 15 6.52 -8.57 -0.18
C LEU A 15 5.75 -8.92 -1.47
N GLY A 16 6.41 -8.95 -2.62
CA GLY A 16 5.82 -9.35 -3.89
C GLY A 16 5.40 -10.82 -3.93
N ILE A 17 6.21 -11.73 -3.38
CA ILE A 17 5.84 -13.15 -3.26
C ILE A 17 4.63 -13.30 -2.32
N PHE A 18 4.66 -12.65 -1.15
CA PHE A 18 3.53 -12.65 -0.22
C PHE A 18 2.26 -12.09 -0.87
N MET A 19 2.37 -11.00 -1.65
CA MET A 19 1.27 -10.40 -2.39
C MET A 19 0.61 -11.39 -3.35
N CYS A 20 1.40 -12.12 -4.15
CA CYS A 20 0.88 -13.09 -5.10
C CYS A 20 0.21 -14.27 -4.39
N VAL A 21 0.80 -14.77 -3.30
CA VAL A 21 0.22 -15.86 -2.51
C VAL A 21 -1.09 -15.43 -1.87
N PHE A 22 -1.11 -14.25 -1.23
CA PHE A 22 -2.31 -13.74 -0.56
C PHE A 22 -3.41 -13.38 -1.55
N GLY A 23 -3.06 -12.84 -2.73
CA GLY A 23 -3.99 -12.61 -3.83
C GLY A 23 -4.60 -13.91 -4.36
N ALA A 24 -3.79 -14.97 -4.51
CA ALA A 24 -4.29 -16.30 -4.91
C ALA A 24 -5.23 -16.90 -3.85
N ILE A 25 -4.93 -16.71 -2.56
CA ILE A 25 -5.80 -17.12 -1.46
C ILE A 25 -7.13 -16.37 -1.51
N ILE A 26 -7.13 -15.05 -1.69
CA ILE A 26 -8.35 -14.24 -1.81
C ILE A 26 -9.20 -14.74 -2.99
N PHE A 27 -8.59 -14.91 -4.16
CA PHE A 27 -9.29 -15.42 -5.33
C PHE A 27 -9.89 -16.81 -5.09
N LEU A 28 -9.14 -17.71 -4.45
CA LEU A 28 -9.58 -19.08 -4.18
C LEU A 28 -10.70 -19.12 -3.14
N PHE A 29 -10.59 -18.37 -2.04
CA PHE A 29 -11.64 -18.31 -1.03
C PHE A 29 -12.92 -17.68 -1.58
N LEU A 30 -12.85 -16.49 -2.22
CA LEU A 30 -14.03 -15.85 -2.79
C LEU A 30 -14.63 -16.67 -3.95
N GLY A 31 -13.80 -17.30 -4.77
CA GLY A 31 -14.26 -18.19 -5.85
C GLY A 31 -14.90 -19.48 -5.33
N SER A 32 -14.41 -20.01 -4.20
CA SER A 32 -14.92 -21.25 -3.60
C SER A 32 -16.29 -21.08 -2.92
N VAL A 33 -16.64 -19.87 -2.45
CA VAL A 33 -17.93 -19.62 -1.74
C VAL A 33 -19.14 -20.04 -2.60
N LYS A 34 -19.06 -19.88 -3.93
CA LYS A 34 -20.14 -20.28 -4.87
C LYS A 34 -19.68 -21.28 -5.94
N GLY A 35 -18.63 -22.04 -5.64
CA GLY A 35 -18.13 -23.12 -6.51
C GLY A 35 -17.79 -22.67 -7.94
N PHE A 36 -17.16 -21.51 -8.10
CA PHE A 36 -16.81 -20.94 -9.42
C PHE A 36 -17.99 -20.82 -10.40
N SER A 37 -19.22 -20.71 -9.88
CA SER A 37 -20.42 -20.57 -10.71
C SER A 37 -20.39 -19.23 -11.46
N THR A 38 -20.52 -19.31 -12.79
CA THR A 38 -20.59 -18.16 -13.71
C THR A 38 -22.01 -17.61 -13.88
N LYS A 39 -22.98 -18.11 -13.11
CA LYS A 39 -24.37 -17.67 -13.20
C LYS A 39 -24.55 -16.32 -12.52
N SER A 40 -25.26 -15.42 -13.18
CA SER A 40 -25.73 -14.15 -12.62
C SER A 40 -26.72 -14.44 -11.50
N GLU A 41 -26.61 -13.72 -10.38
CA GLU A 41 -27.43 -13.97 -9.19
C GLU A 41 -28.32 -12.78 -8.84
N PRO A 42 -29.45 -13.01 -8.14
CA PRO A 42 -30.27 -11.91 -7.64
C PRO A 42 -29.48 -11.09 -6.61
N CYS A 43 -29.50 -9.76 -6.75
CA CYS A 43 -28.82 -8.86 -5.83
C CYS A 43 -29.36 -8.99 -4.40
N THR A 44 -28.47 -8.99 -3.40
CA THR A 44 -28.82 -9.18 -1.98
C THR A 44 -29.69 -8.05 -1.44
N TYR A 45 -29.56 -6.84 -1.98
CA TYR A 45 -30.24 -5.64 -1.48
C TYR A 45 -31.36 -5.11 -2.40
N SER A 46 -31.44 -5.56 -3.67
CA SER A 46 -32.48 -5.16 -4.62
C SER A 46 -33.22 -6.39 -5.15
N GLN A 47 -34.42 -6.59 -4.60
CA GLN A 47 -35.28 -7.73 -4.91
C GLN A 47 -35.87 -7.57 -6.31
N GLY A 48 -35.12 -7.96 -7.35
CA GLY A 48 -35.57 -7.91 -8.75
C GLY A 48 -34.48 -7.75 -9.81
N ASN A 49 -33.27 -7.31 -9.43
CA ASN A 49 -32.18 -7.10 -10.37
C ASN A 49 -31.16 -8.26 -10.35
N THR A 50 -30.63 -8.59 -11.52
CA THR A 50 -29.57 -9.58 -11.68
C THR A 50 -28.21 -8.91 -11.53
N CYS A 51 -27.49 -9.24 -10.48
CA CYS A 51 -26.13 -8.81 -10.23
C CYS A 51 -25.11 -9.68 -11.00
N LYS A 52 -23.96 -9.08 -11.30
CA LYS A 52 -22.79 -9.77 -11.88
C LYS A 52 -22.37 -11.00 -11.05
N PRO A 53 -21.79 -12.03 -11.71
CA PRO A 53 -21.44 -13.28 -11.04
C PRO A 53 -20.36 -13.05 -9.97
N ALA A 54 -20.46 -13.78 -8.85
CA ALA A 54 -19.51 -13.70 -7.73
C ALA A 54 -18.05 -13.95 -8.15
N LEU A 55 -17.83 -14.69 -9.24
CA LEU A 55 -16.51 -14.88 -9.85
C LEU A 55 -15.90 -13.55 -10.36
N ALA A 56 -16.71 -12.67 -10.94
CA ALA A 56 -16.26 -11.35 -11.38
C ALA A 56 -15.86 -10.52 -10.15
N ASN A 57 -16.68 -10.50 -9.09
CA ASN A 57 -16.35 -9.81 -7.84
C ASN A 57 -15.05 -10.32 -7.21
N ALA A 58 -14.81 -11.64 -7.24
CA ALA A 58 -13.56 -12.24 -6.77
C ALA A 58 -12.35 -11.77 -7.59
N PHE A 59 -12.49 -11.69 -8.92
CA PHE A 59 -11.44 -11.23 -9.81
C PHE A 59 -11.14 -9.73 -9.62
N PHE A 60 -12.16 -8.88 -9.57
CA PHE A 60 -12.00 -7.44 -9.31
C PHE A 60 -11.47 -7.14 -7.92
N SER A 61 -11.90 -7.88 -6.89
CA SER A 61 -11.33 -7.82 -5.53
C SER A 61 -9.84 -8.13 -5.52
N THR A 62 -9.42 -9.15 -6.29
CA THR A 62 -8.00 -9.54 -6.39
C THR A 62 -7.19 -8.46 -7.10
N ILE A 63 -7.72 -7.86 -8.16
CA ILE A 63 -7.09 -6.72 -8.85
C ILE A 63 -7.01 -5.51 -7.93
N ALA A 64 -8.07 -5.19 -7.19
CA ALA A 64 -8.10 -4.08 -6.24
C ALA A 64 -7.05 -4.28 -5.13
N PHE A 65 -6.93 -5.50 -4.62
CA PHE A 65 -5.90 -5.89 -3.66
C PHE A 65 -4.49 -5.66 -4.20
N LEU A 66 -4.21 -6.11 -5.43
CA LEU A 66 -2.92 -5.91 -6.08
C LEU A 66 -2.62 -4.42 -6.31
N LEU A 67 -3.60 -3.64 -6.75
CA LEU A 67 -3.46 -2.19 -6.91
C LEU A 67 -3.16 -1.48 -5.59
N GLY A 68 -3.87 -1.84 -4.52
CA GLY A 68 -3.65 -1.29 -3.18
C GLY A 68 -2.28 -1.64 -2.62
N ALA A 69 -1.85 -2.89 -2.81
CA ALA A 69 -0.53 -3.36 -2.41
C ALA A 69 0.61 -2.65 -3.16
N LEU A 70 0.50 -2.53 -4.50
CA LEU A 70 1.47 -1.81 -5.33
C LEU A 70 1.56 -0.33 -4.94
N THR A 71 0.42 0.30 -4.69
CA THR A 71 0.36 1.72 -4.29
C THR A 71 1.02 1.94 -2.92
N SER A 72 0.81 1.01 -1.97
CA SER A 72 1.45 1.04 -0.65
C SER A 72 2.97 0.90 -0.76
N VAL A 73 3.45 -0.02 -1.60
CA VAL A 73 4.87 -0.22 -1.90
C VAL A 73 5.51 1.03 -2.52
N LEU A 74 4.87 1.62 -3.53
CA LEU A 74 5.34 2.85 -4.19
C LEU A 74 5.38 4.03 -3.22
N SER A 75 4.35 4.18 -2.39
CA SER A 75 4.27 5.17 -1.32
C SER A 75 5.46 5.08 -0.36
N GLY A 76 5.78 3.86 0.11
CA GLY A 76 6.95 3.61 0.97
C GLY A 76 8.28 3.97 0.28
N TYR A 77 8.42 3.64 -1.01
CA TYR A 77 9.62 3.97 -1.78
C TYR A 77 9.82 5.48 -1.93
N LEU A 78 8.76 6.21 -2.30
CA LEU A 78 8.80 7.65 -2.50
C LEU A 78 9.10 8.38 -1.18
N GLY A 79 8.48 7.94 -0.08
CA GLY A 79 8.78 8.46 1.26
C GLY A 79 10.24 8.28 1.65
N MET A 80 10.81 7.08 1.42
CA MET A 80 12.22 6.81 1.70
C MET A 80 13.16 7.70 0.86
N LYS A 81 12.82 7.95 -0.40
CA LYS A 81 13.61 8.81 -1.29
C LYS A 81 13.66 10.26 -0.79
N ILE A 82 12.50 10.81 -0.45
CA ILE A 82 12.40 12.19 0.04
C ILE A 82 13.15 12.32 1.37
N ALA A 83 12.95 11.38 2.30
CA ALA A 83 13.65 11.40 3.60
C ALA A 83 15.17 11.32 3.43
N THR A 84 15.67 10.38 2.62
CA THR A 84 17.13 10.24 2.40
C THR A 84 17.76 11.45 1.71
N TYR A 85 17.00 12.15 0.86
CA TYR A 85 17.43 13.40 0.23
C TYR A 85 17.43 14.58 1.20
N ALA A 86 16.40 14.69 2.04
CA ALA A 86 16.24 15.78 2.98
C ALA A 86 17.27 15.73 4.14
N ASN A 87 17.63 14.54 4.62
CA ASN A 87 18.51 14.38 5.78
C ASN A 87 19.83 15.17 5.65
N ALA A 88 20.53 15.04 4.52
CA ALA A 88 21.79 15.75 4.30
C ALA A 88 21.60 17.28 4.21
N ARG A 89 20.49 17.74 3.61
CA ARG A 89 20.16 19.17 3.50
C ARG A 89 19.81 19.76 4.86
N THR A 90 19.05 19.05 5.68
CA THR A 90 18.71 19.48 7.04
C THR A 90 19.97 19.67 7.88
N THR A 91 20.96 18.76 7.78
CA THR A 91 22.24 18.91 8.49
C THR A 91 23.05 20.11 8.01
N LEU A 92 23.04 20.42 6.70
CA LEU A 92 23.71 21.61 6.16
C LEU A 92 23.04 22.90 6.62
N GLU A 93 21.71 22.94 6.62
CA GLU A 93 20.94 24.10 7.08
C GLU A 93 21.00 24.31 8.60
N ALA A 94 21.27 23.25 9.38
CA ALA A 94 21.51 23.36 10.82
C ALA A 94 22.72 24.25 11.17
N ARG A 95 23.70 24.39 10.27
CA ARG A 95 24.82 25.33 10.45
C ARG A 95 24.40 26.80 10.44
N LYS A 96 23.23 27.11 9.85
CA LYS A 96 22.69 28.47 9.72
C LYS A 96 21.62 28.79 10.78
N GLY A 97 21.47 27.91 11.78
CA GLY A 97 20.50 28.03 12.86
C GLY A 97 19.33 27.06 12.77
N VAL A 98 18.71 26.81 13.92
CA VAL A 98 17.66 25.79 14.10
C VAL A 98 16.42 26.09 13.25
N GLY A 99 16.05 27.36 13.08
CA GLY A 99 14.87 27.74 12.30
C GLY A 99 14.95 27.30 10.82
N LYS A 100 16.12 27.46 10.17
CA LYS A 100 16.30 27.04 8.77
C LYS A 100 16.32 25.50 8.63
N ALA A 101 16.92 24.81 9.59
CA ALA A 101 16.90 23.35 9.64
C ALA A 101 15.46 22.81 9.78
N PHE A 102 14.68 23.40 10.70
CA PHE A 102 13.29 23.02 10.93
C PHE A 102 12.43 23.22 9.69
N ILE A 103 12.52 24.38 9.02
CA ILE A 103 11.77 24.64 7.78
C ILE A 103 12.11 23.60 6.70
N THR A 104 13.38 23.24 6.56
CA THR A 104 13.82 22.25 5.57
C THR A 104 13.26 20.86 5.87
N ALA A 105 13.32 20.44 7.14
CA ALA A 105 12.75 19.18 7.60
C ALA A 105 11.23 19.15 7.43
N PHE A 106 10.53 20.20 7.87
CA PHE A 106 9.07 20.32 7.78
C PHE A 106 8.58 20.29 6.33
N ARG A 107 9.22 21.06 5.43
CA ARG A 107 8.88 21.04 4.00
C ARG A 107 9.06 19.66 3.39
N SER A 108 10.12 18.93 3.76
CA SER A 108 10.31 17.56 3.27
C SER A 108 9.24 16.59 3.76
N GLY A 109 8.80 16.72 5.01
CA GLY A 109 7.68 15.95 5.57
C GLY A 109 6.35 16.28 4.90
N ALA A 110 6.10 17.57 4.64
CA ALA A 110 4.91 18.01 3.92
C ALA A 110 4.86 17.43 2.50
N VAL A 111 5.98 17.44 1.76
CA VAL A 111 6.04 16.85 0.41
C VAL A 111 5.70 15.36 0.45
N MET A 112 6.22 14.62 1.42
CA MET A 112 5.86 13.21 1.60
C MET A 112 4.35 13.06 1.88
N GLY A 113 3.78 13.83 2.81
CA GLY A 113 2.36 13.75 3.17
C GLY A 113 1.43 14.06 2.00
N PHE A 114 1.65 15.17 1.29
CA PHE A 114 0.81 15.56 0.15
C PHE A 114 0.91 14.56 -1.01
N LEU A 115 2.11 14.07 -1.31
CA LEU A 115 2.31 13.09 -2.38
C LEU A 115 1.58 11.78 -2.07
N LEU A 116 1.66 11.31 -0.82
CA LEU A 116 1.00 10.09 -0.39
C LEU A 116 -0.53 10.23 -0.39
N ALA A 117 -1.05 11.33 0.15
CA ALA A 117 -2.48 11.59 0.20
C ALA A 117 -3.08 11.75 -1.22
N ALA A 118 -2.44 12.54 -2.08
CA ALA A 118 -2.89 12.75 -3.45
C ALA A 118 -2.82 11.45 -4.28
N ASN A 119 -1.72 10.69 -4.18
CA ASN A 119 -1.58 9.44 -4.90
C ASN A 119 -2.58 8.38 -4.43
N GLY A 120 -2.80 8.25 -3.11
CA GLY A 120 -3.79 7.33 -2.56
C GLY A 120 -5.22 7.64 -3.02
N LEU A 121 -5.59 8.92 -3.02
CA LEU A 121 -6.90 9.37 -3.49
C LEU A 121 -7.07 9.20 -5.01
N LEU A 122 -6.03 9.52 -5.78
CA LEU A 122 -6.04 9.40 -7.24
C LEU A 122 -6.19 7.95 -7.68
N VAL A 123 -5.43 7.02 -7.08
CA VAL A 123 -5.54 5.58 -7.41
C VAL A 123 -6.91 5.03 -7.01
N LEU A 124 -7.45 5.43 -5.86
CA LEU A 124 -8.79 5.03 -5.44
C LEU A 124 -9.85 5.54 -6.44
N TYR A 125 -9.80 6.83 -6.79
CA TYR A 125 -10.72 7.44 -7.76
C TYR A 125 -10.63 6.77 -9.14
N ALA A 126 -9.41 6.52 -9.63
CA ALA A 126 -9.19 5.82 -10.91
C ALA A 126 -9.74 4.39 -10.87
N SER A 127 -9.55 3.66 -9.76
CA SER A 127 -10.06 2.31 -9.57
C SER A 127 -11.59 2.27 -9.56
N ILE A 128 -12.24 3.23 -8.88
CA ILE A 128 -13.70 3.36 -8.87
C ILE A 128 -14.24 3.59 -10.29
N ASN A 129 -13.65 4.51 -11.05
CA ASN A 129 -14.09 4.80 -12.42
C ASN A 129 -13.89 3.60 -13.36
N LEU A 130 -12.77 2.90 -13.24
CA LEU A 130 -12.48 1.71 -14.04
C LEU A 130 -13.49 0.58 -13.74
N PHE A 131 -13.78 0.35 -12.45
CA PHE A 131 -14.72 -0.69 -12.05
C PHE A 131 -16.15 -0.31 -12.40
N LYS A 132 -16.50 0.98 -12.37
CA LYS A 132 -17.82 1.48 -12.78
C LYS A 132 -18.12 1.17 -14.24
N LEU A 133 -17.11 1.22 -15.12
CA LEU A 133 -17.27 0.85 -16.53
C LEU A 133 -17.71 -0.62 -16.70
N TYR A 134 -17.30 -1.50 -15.78
CA TYR A 134 -17.63 -2.92 -15.83
C TYR A 134 -18.91 -3.27 -15.07
N TYR A 135 -19.15 -2.67 -13.90
CA TYR A 135 -20.31 -2.97 -13.05
C TYR A 135 -21.58 -2.21 -13.45
N GLY A 136 -21.50 -1.07 -14.13
CA GLY A 136 -22.68 -0.33 -14.57
C GLY A 136 -23.59 0.07 -13.41
N ASP A 137 -24.75 -0.58 -13.33
CA ASP A 137 -25.79 -0.35 -12.31
C ASP A 137 -25.65 -1.24 -11.06
N ASP A 138 -24.64 -2.11 -10.99
CA ASP A 138 -24.36 -2.98 -9.83
C ASP A 138 -23.39 -2.30 -8.85
N TRP A 139 -23.88 -1.30 -8.10
CA TRP A 139 -23.07 -0.54 -7.15
C TRP A 139 -22.60 -1.39 -5.95
N GLU A 140 -23.38 -2.41 -5.57
CA GLU A 140 -23.07 -3.34 -4.47
C GLU A 140 -21.76 -4.10 -4.74
N GLY A 141 -21.69 -4.80 -5.87
CA GLY A 141 -20.49 -5.56 -6.26
C GLY A 141 -19.27 -4.68 -6.54
N LEU A 142 -19.50 -3.43 -6.98
CA LEU A 142 -18.44 -2.45 -7.15
C LEU A 142 -17.78 -2.09 -5.82
N TYR A 143 -18.56 -1.70 -4.80
CA TYR A 143 -17.99 -1.35 -3.49
C TYR A 143 -17.41 -2.56 -2.77
N GLU A 144 -18.04 -3.74 -2.89
CA GLU A 144 -17.49 -5.00 -2.39
C GLU A 144 -16.09 -5.26 -2.97
N SER A 145 -15.92 -5.09 -4.28
CA SER A 145 -14.62 -5.25 -4.95
C SER A 145 -13.59 -4.21 -4.50
N ILE A 146 -14.01 -2.96 -4.24
CA ILE A 146 -13.12 -1.87 -3.77
C ILE A 146 -12.61 -2.12 -2.35
N THR A 147 -13.34 -2.87 -1.50
CA THR A 147 -12.84 -3.21 -0.16
C THR A 147 -11.48 -3.93 -0.20
N GLY A 148 -11.21 -4.67 -1.29
CA GLY A 148 -9.92 -5.32 -1.55
C GLY A 148 -8.73 -4.34 -1.62
N TYR A 149 -8.95 -3.10 -2.09
CA TYR A 149 -7.90 -2.07 -2.13
C TYR A 149 -7.40 -1.70 -0.74
N GLY A 150 -8.31 -1.49 0.21
CA GLY A 150 -7.97 -1.19 1.61
C GLY A 150 -7.28 -2.37 2.31
N LEU A 151 -7.72 -3.59 2.01
CA LEU A 151 -7.12 -4.83 2.50
C LEU A 151 -5.66 -4.98 2.03
N GLY A 152 -5.40 -4.73 0.74
CA GLY A 152 -4.07 -4.78 0.15
C GLY A 152 -3.12 -3.72 0.71
N GLY A 153 -3.59 -2.48 0.82
CA GLY A 153 -2.80 -1.38 1.39
C GLY A 153 -2.38 -1.62 2.83
N SER A 154 -3.33 -2.07 3.67
CA SER A 154 -3.11 -2.31 5.10
C SER A 154 -2.18 -3.50 5.35
N SER A 155 -2.34 -4.58 4.58
CA SER A 155 -1.48 -5.75 4.66
C SER A 155 -0.02 -5.38 4.38
N MET A 156 0.25 -4.63 3.30
CA MET A 156 1.61 -4.18 2.97
C MET A 156 2.16 -3.19 3.98
N ALA A 157 1.31 -2.29 4.50
CA ALA A 157 1.72 -1.33 5.53
C ALA A 157 2.13 -2.03 6.83
N LEU A 158 1.47 -3.13 7.21
CA LEU A 158 1.80 -3.92 8.39
C LEU A 158 3.21 -4.52 8.27
N PHE A 159 3.49 -5.21 7.16
CA PHE A 159 4.82 -5.80 6.94
C PHE A 159 5.92 -4.75 6.84
N GLY A 160 5.68 -3.63 6.14
CA GLY A 160 6.66 -2.55 6.05
C GLY A 160 6.97 -1.92 7.40
N ARG A 161 5.97 -1.78 8.29
CA ARG A 161 6.18 -1.24 9.65
C ARG A 161 6.90 -2.24 10.56
N VAL A 162 6.54 -3.52 10.52
CA VAL A 162 7.18 -4.55 11.34
C VAL A 162 8.61 -4.81 10.87
N GLY A 163 8.82 -5.02 9.57
CA GLY A 163 10.14 -5.26 8.98
C GLY A 163 11.08 -4.08 9.16
N GLY A 164 10.63 -2.87 8.83
CA GLY A 164 11.41 -1.65 9.02
C GLY A 164 11.69 -1.33 10.50
N GLY A 165 10.74 -1.63 11.39
CA GLY A 165 10.86 -1.43 12.83
C GLY A 165 11.94 -2.31 13.45
N ILE A 166 11.93 -3.62 13.13
CA ILE A 166 12.94 -4.58 13.60
C ILE A 166 14.33 -4.17 13.10
N TYR A 167 14.45 -3.83 11.81
CA TYR A 167 15.73 -3.41 11.22
C TYR A 167 16.30 -2.17 11.92
N THR A 168 15.46 -1.16 12.14
CA THR A 168 15.91 0.09 12.76
C THR A 168 16.29 -0.14 14.22
N LYS A 169 15.49 -0.89 14.98
CA LYS A 169 15.75 -1.15 16.40
C LYS A 169 16.98 -2.03 16.65
N ALA A 170 17.18 -3.08 15.85
CA ALA A 170 18.37 -3.92 15.97
C ALA A 170 19.65 -3.13 15.68
N ALA A 171 19.61 -2.20 14.71
CA ALA A 171 20.73 -1.34 14.39
C ALA A 171 21.02 -0.32 15.50
N ASP A 172 19.97 0.29 16.07
CA ASP A 172 20.05 1.28 17.15
C ASP A 172 20.71 0.67 18.40
N VAL A 173 20.16 -0.47 18.86
CA VAL A 173 20.66 -1.17 20.05
C VAL A 173 22.11 -1.66 19.85
N GLY A 174 22.46 -2.16 18.67
CA GLY A 174 23.82 -2.58 18.37
C GLY A 174 24.84 -1.42 18.33
N ALA A 175 24.43 -0.26 17.82
CA ALA A 175 25.28 0.93 17.78
C ALA A 175 25.49 1.52 19.18
N ASP A 176 24.42 1.59 19.99
CA ASP A 176 24.48 2.16 21.34
C ASP A 176 25.33 1.30 22.28
N LEU A 177 25.18 -0.03 22.22
CA LEU A 177 25.97 -0.94 23.07
C LEU A 177 27.47 -0.91 22.76
N VAL A 178 27.87 -0.73 21.50
CA VAL A 178 29.28 -0.69 21.10
C VAL A 178 29.88 0.71 21.24
N GLY A 179 29.09 1.76 21.04
CA GLY A 179 29.57 3.15 21.03
C GLY A 179 29.55 3.85 22.40
N TYR A 180 28.70 3.41 23.33
CA TYR A 180 28.56 4.04 24.66
C TYR A 180 28.93 3.12 25.83
N CYS A 181 28.76 1.79 25.70
CA CYS A 181 28.97 0.86 26.81
C CYS A 181 30.31 0.09 26.77
N ARG A 182 31.13 0.28 25.74
CA ARG A 182 32.50 -0.26 25.65
C ARG A 182 33.50 0.87 25.57
#